data_AF-A0A537PY98-F1
#
_entry.id   AF-A0A537PY98-F1
#
_cell.length_a   1.000
_cell.length_b   1.000
_cell.length_c   1.000
_cell.angle_alpha   90.00
_cell.angle_beta   90.00
_cell.angle_gamma   90.00
#
_symmetry.space_group_name_H-M   'P 1'
#
loop_
_entity.id
_entity.type
_entity.pdbx_description
1 polymer ?
#
loop_
_entity_poly.entity_id
_entity_poly.type
_entity_poly.pdbx_seq_one_letter_code
_entity_poly.pdbx_strand_id
1 'polypeptide(L)'
;MDPDRPVSPQLIKPIYAFQTERNCSLGLRTLPRRLRHRMIAARMAYPFLKEAENGQAPQLPAPLRRLSLNAMAELVLEDAGHSDPENVETRIWRQSRPVIHLASAVHGYLHLVEAKTKPNGLGPLMTSRQVIEYVIRSAEYCESLVARSEGLRVDPEQLIKIRLA
;
A
#
# COMPACT_ATOMS: atom_id res chain seq x y z
N MET A 1 25.57 12.17 12.48
CA MET A 1 24.59 11.76 13.48
C MET A 1 24.06 10.41 13.05
N ASP A 2 24.39 9.36 13.78
CA ASP A 2 23.81 8.04 13.55
C ASP A 2 22.30 8.11 13.85
N PRO A 3 21.42 7.63 12.95
CA PRO A 3 20.01 7.56 13.25
C PRO A 3 19.78 6.54 14.37
N ASP A 4 18.96 6.94 15.34
CA ASP A 4 18.57 6.21 16.52
C ASP A 4 17.99 4.83 16.12
N ARG A 5 18.85 3.79 16.13
CA ARG A 5 18.41 2.41 15.89
C ARG A 5 17.40 2.06 16.98
N PRO A 6 16.34 1.28 16.73
CA PRO A 6 15.60 0.66 17.81
C PRO A 6 16.54 -0.30 18.56
N VAL A 7 17.12 0.19 19.66
CA VAL A 7 18.09 -0.53 20.51
C VAL A 7 17.45 -1.71 21.26
N SER A 8 16.12 -1.80 21.27
CA SER A 8 15.37 -2.81 22.01
C SER A 8 14.56 -3.73 21.08
N PRO A 9 14.70 -5.06 21.21
CA PRO A 9 13.81 -6.02 20.56
C PRO A 9 12.34 -5.67 20.83
N GLN A 10 11.55 -5.57 19.77
CA GLN A 10 10.10 -5.36 19.91
C GLN A 10 9.44 -6.69 20.28
N LEU A 11 8.60 -6.67 21.33
CA LEU A 11 7.85 -7.84 21.74
C LEU A 11 6.83 -8.20 20.65
N ILE A 12 7.12 -9.29 19.94
CA ILE A 12 6.18 -9.88 18.99
C ILE A 12 5.14 -10.66 19.80
N LYS A 13 3.84 -10.39 19.56
CA LYS A 13 2.78 -11.18 20.20
C LYS A 13 2.98 -12.66 19.85
N PRO A 14 2.83 -13.60 20.80
CA PRO A 14 3.03 -15.03 20.56
C PRO A 14 2.30 -15.54 19.32
N ILE A 15 1.11 -15.00 19.05
CA ILE A 15 0.34 -15.34 17.84
C ILE A 15 1.12 -15.13 16.54
N TYR A 16 2.08 -14.21 16.45
CA TYR A 16 2.86 -13.96 15.23
C TYR A 16 4.15 -14.78 15.16
N ALA A 17 4.69 -15.23 16.29
CA ALA A 17 5.91 -16.04 16.36
C ALA A 17 5.61 -17.55 16.38
N PHE A 18 4.54 -17.96 17.07
CA PHE A 18 4.15 -19.35 17.30
C PHE A 18 2.84 -19.64 16.55
N GLN A 19 2.97 -19.84 15.25
CA GLN A 19 1.85 -20.21 14.38
C GLN A 19 1.78 -21.72 14.23
N THR A 20 0.58 -22.28 14.33
CA THR A 20 0.34 -23.68 13.95
C THR A 20 0.31 -23.81 12.42
N GLU A 21 0.59 -25.00 11.90
CA GLU A 21 0.46 -25.28 10.47
C GLU A 21 -0.92 -24.88 9.93
N ARG A 22 -1.99 -25.25 10.66
CA ARG A 22 -3.37 -24.87 10.34
C ARG A 22 -3.55 -23.36 10.18
N ASN A 23 -3.00 -22.56 11.10
CA ASN A 23 -3.12 -21.11 11.04
C ASN A 23 -2.31 -20.52 9.88
N CYS A 24 -1.11 -21.04 9.64
CA CYS A 24 -0.30 -20.69 8.46
C CYS A 24 -1.07 -21.00 7.17
N SER A 25 -1.66 -22.18 7.02
CA SER A 25 -2.43 -22.56 5.84
C SER A 25 -3.64 -21.64 5.63
N LEU A 26 -4.39 -21.31 6.68
CA LEU A 26 -5.53 -20.38 6.59
C LEU A 26 -5.06 -18.97 6.17
N GLY A 27 -3.95 -18.50 6.72
CA GLY A 27 -3.32 -17.25 6.34
C GLY A 27 -2.96 -17.23 4.86
N LEU A 28 -2.20 -18.24 4.41
CA LEU A 28 -1.76 -18.38 3.02
C LEU A 28 -2.91 -18.48 2.02
N ARG A 29 -4.02 -19.15 2.38
CA ARG A 29 -5.23 -19.20 1.54
C ARG A 29 -5.84 -17.83 1.28
N THR A 30 -5.77 -16.92 2.26
CA THR A 30 -6.36 -15.58 2.14
C THR A 30 -5.37 -14.51 1.69
N LEU A 31 -4.07 -14.80 1.74
CA LEU A 31 -2.99 -13.86 1.43
C LEU A 31 -3.10 -13.28 0.00
N PRO A 32 -3.31 -14.07 -1.07
CA PRO A 32 -3.43 -13.52 -2.42
C PRO A 32 -4.54 -12.48 -2.54
N ARG A 33 -5.71 -12.76 -1.94
CA ARG A 33 -6.84 -11.83 -1.93
C ARG A 33 -6.48 -10.54 -1.19
N ARG A 34 -5.87 -10.65 -0.01
CA ARG A 34 -5.47 -9.48 0.79
C ARG A 34 -4.45 -8.62 0.04
N LEU A 35 -3.44 -9.23 -0.57
CA LEU A 35 -2.43 -8.54 -1.37
C LEU A 35 -3.07 -7.80 -2.54
N ARG A 36 -3.95 -8.46 -3.31
CA ARG A 36 -4.70 -7.82 -4.39
C ARG A 36 -5.51 -6.62 -3.90
N HIS A 37 -6.21 -6.75 -2.78
CA HIS A 37 -6.96 -5.62 -2.18
C HIS A 37 -6.02 -4.45 -1.84
N ARG A 38 -4.83 -4.71 -1.28
CA ARG A 38 -3.85 -3.64 -1.00
C ARG A 38 -3.33 -2.98 -2.28
N MET A 39 -3.08 -3.73 -3.34
CA MET A 39 -2.66 -3.16 -4.63
C MET A 39 -3.76 -2.34 -5.30
N ILE A 40 -5.03 -2.78 -5.21
CA ILE A 40 -6.18 -1.99 -5.67
C ILE A 40 -6.27 -0.67 -4.89
N ALA A 41 -6.20 -0.73 -3.56
CA ALA A 41 -6.21 0.47 -2.73
C ALA A 41 -5.02 1.41 -3.05
N ALA A 42 -3.83 0.85 -3.29
CA ALA A 42 -2.66 1.61 -3.70
C ALA A 42 -2.88 2.33 -5.04
N ARG A 43 -3.48 1.65 -6.03
CA ARG A 43 -3.85 2.25 -7.32
C ARG A 43 -4.87 3.37 -7.15
N MET A 44 -5.84 3.23 -6.25
CA MET A 44 -6.78 4.30 -5.90
C MET A 44 -6.06 5.50 -5.26
N ALA A 45 -5.08 5.26 -4.38
CA ALA A 45 -4.37 6.31 -3.67
C ALA A 45 -3.32 7.04 -4.53
N TYR A 46 -2.75 6.36 -5.52
CA TYR A 46 -1.58 6.84 -6.25
C TYR A 46 -1.75 8.21 -6.91
N PRO A 47 -2.89 8.54 -7.56
CA PRO A 47 -3.08 9.88 -8.12
C PRO A 47 -3.05 11.00 -7.07
N PHE A 48 -3.62 10.76 -5.88
CA PHE A 48 -3.58 11.72 -4.79
C PHE A 48 -2.17 11.92 -4.22
N LEU A 49 -1.37 10.86 -4.16
CA LEU A 49 0.02 10.97 -3.74
C LEU A 49 0.85 11.73 -4.77
N LYS A 50 0.58 11.53 -6.07
CA LYS A 50 1.21 12.30 -7.15
C LYS A 50 0.82 13.77 -7.12
N GLU A 51 -0.43 14.08 -6.80
CA GLU A 51 -0.88 15.45 -6.58
C GLU A 51 -0.15 16.09 -5.39
N ALA A 52 -0.07 15.39 -4.26
CA ALA A 52 0.63 15.87 -3.07
C ALA A 52 2.15 16.02 -3.27
N GLU A 53 2.75 15.21 -4.15
CA GLU A 53 4.16 15.27 -4.50
C GLU A 53 4.49 16.44 -5.42
N ASN A 54 3.70 16.62 -6.49
CA ASN A 54 4.01 17.57 -7.56
C ASN A 54 3.28 18.92 -7.44
N GLY A 55 2.26 19.01 -6.57
CA GLY A 55 1.35 20.15 -6.50
C GLY A 55 0.47 20.33 -7.74
N GLN A 56 0.45 19.34 -8.65
CA GLN A 56 -0.27 19.38 -9.91
C GLN A 56 -1.36 18.30 -9.93
N ALA A 57 -2.53 18.66 -10.45
CA ALA A 57 -3.62 17.70 -10.65
C ALA A 57 -3.13 16.55 -11.56
N PRO A 58 -3.29 15.28 -11.13
CA PRO A 58 -2.82 14.15 -11.91
C PRO A 58 -3.68 13.99 -13.15
N GLN A 59 -3.08 13.46 -14.23
CA GLN A 59 -3.85 13.02 -15.39
C GLN A 59 -4.69 11.81 -14.98
N LEU A 60 -6.01 11.98 -15.00
CA LEU A 60 -6.95 10.92 -14.66
C LEU A 60 -7.27 10.08 -15.90
N PRO A 61 -7.41 8.76 -15.77
CA PRO A 61 -7.88 7.93 -16.87
C PRO A 61 -9.33 8.29 -17.22
N ALA A 62 -9.64 8.35 -18.51
CA ALA A 62 -11.03 8.49 -18.95
C ALA A 62 -11.87 7.31 -18.41
N PRO A 63 -13.12 7.54 -17.95
CA PRO A 63 -13.92 8.77 -18.06
C PRO A 63 -13.85 9.72 -16.84
N LEU A 64 -12.88 9.54 -15.93
CA LEU A 64 -12.85 10.29 -14.67
C LEU A 64 -12.59 11.79 -14.91
N ARG A 65 -13.46 12.64 -14.36
CA ARG A 65 -13.38 14.11 -14.47
C ARG A 65 -12.83 14.81 -13.24
N ARG A 66 -12.88 14.13 -12.09
CA ARG A 66 -12.44 14.67 -10.80
C ARG A 66 -11.72 13.60 -10.01
N LEU A 67 -10.72 14.02 -9.25
CA LEU A 67 -10.03 13.15 -8.33
C LEU A 67 -10.83 13.06 -7.03
N SER A 68 -11.51 11.94 -6.83
CA SER A 68 -12.19 11.63 -5.56
C SER A 68 -12.16 10.13 -5.29
N LEU A 69 -12.24 9.74 -4.01
CA LEU A 69 -12.20 8.33 -3.64
C LEU A 69 -13.33 7.53 -4.29
N ASN A 70 -14.53 8.11 -4.43
CA ASN A 70 -15.66 7.46 -5.09
C ASN A 70 -15.38 7.23 -6.58
N ALA A 71 -14.82 8.23 -7.27
CA ALA A 71 -14.43 8.13 -8.67
C ALA A 71 -13.33 7.07 -8.86
N MET A 72 -12.37 7.01 -7.93
CA MET A 72 -11.33 5.97 -7.93
C MET A 72 -11.88 4.57 -7.59
N ALA A 73 -12.94 4.47 -6.79
CA ALA A 73 -13.60 3.20 -6.48
C ALA A 73 -14.34 2.64 -7.69
N GLU A 74 -15.02 3.50 -8.47
CA GLU A 74 -15.64 3.14 -9.75
C GLU A 74 -14.61 2.61 -10.76
N LEU A 75 -13.42 3.22 -10.83
CA LEU A 75 -12.36 2.83 -11.75
C LEU A 75 -11.86 1.38 -11.52
N VAL A 76 -11.95 0.88 -10.28
CA VAL A 76 -11.35 -0.40 -9.89
C VAL A 76 -12.39 -1.51 -9.67
N LEU A 77 -13.64 -1.30 -10.06
CA LEU A 77 -14.73 -2.28 -9.86
C LEU A 77 -14.41 -3.65 -10.47
N GLU A 78 -13.97 -3.64 -11.72
CA GLU A 78 -13.61 -4.86 -12.46
C GLU A 78 -12.46 -5.61 -11.76
N ASP A 79 -11.37 -4.90 -11.45
CA ASP A 79 -10.21 -5.47 -10.76
C ASP A 79 -10.54 -5.99 -9.35
N ALA A 80 -11.50 -5.34 -8.69
CA ALA A 80 -11.99 -5.71 -7.37
C ALA A 80 -12.96 -6.91 -7.39
N GLY A 81 -13.51 -7.27 -8.56
CA GLY A 81 -14.59 -8.25 -8.66
C GLY A 81 -15.85 -7.81 -7.94
N HIS A 82 -16.15 -6.50 -7.97
CA HIS A 82 -17.32 -5.90 -7.34
C HIS A 82 -18.15 -5.13 -8.38
N SER A 83 -19.47 -5.17 -8.23
CA SER A 83 -20.39 -4.38 -9.07
C SER A 83 -20.78 -3.04 -8.44
N ASP A 84 -20.43 -2.82 -7.16
CA ASP A 84 -20.85 -1.67 -6.37
C ASP A 84 -19.62 -0.98 -5.73
N PRO A 85 -19.40 0.32 -5.98
CA PRO A 85 -18.31 1.10 -5.38
C PRO A 85 -18.30 1.07 -3.85
N GLU A 86 -19.45 0.94 -3.20
CA GLU A 86 -19.53 0.88 -1.73
C GLU A 86 -18.80 -0.36 -1.19
N ASN A 87 -18.82 -1.48 -1.92
CA ASN A 87 -18.06 -2.68 -1.54
C ASN A 87 -16.55 -2.45 -1.66
N VAL A 88 -16.10 -1.69 -2.66
CA VAL A 88 -14.69 -1.29 -2.78
C VAL A 88 -14.31 -0.40 -1.60
N GLU A 89 -15.14 0.59 -1.26
CA GLU A 89 -14.86 1.47 -0.13
C GLU A 89 -14.75 0.70 1.19
N THR A 90 -15.75 -0.13 1.49
CA THR A 90 -15.87 -0.81 2.79
C THR A 90 -14.91 -1.99 2.94
N ARG A 91 -14.74 -2.81 1.89
CA ARG A 91 -13.99 -4.08 1.95
C ARG A 91 -12.55 -3.95 1.49
N ILE A 92 -12.22 -2.90 0.74
CA ILE A 92 -10.88 -2.68 0.19
C ILE A 92 -10.26 -1.42 0.79
N TRP A 93 -10.85 -0.26 0.55
CA TRP A 93 -10.27 1.03 0.96
C TRP A 93 -10.10 1.14 2.48
N ARG A 94 -11.19 1.06 3.24
CA ARG A 94 -11.18 1.23 4.71
C ARG A 94 -10.21 0.27 5.39
N GLN A 95 -10.15 -0.99 4.94
CA GLN A 95 -9.25 -2.00 5.48
C GLN A 95 -7.77 -1.77 5.12
N SER A 96 -7.50 -0.99 4.08
CA SER A 96 -6.14 -0.71 3.59
C SER A 96 -5.55 0.58 4.16
N ARG A 97 -6.38 1.48 4.69
CA ARG A 97 -5.95 2.80 5.22
C ARG A 97 -4.73 2.73 6.14
N PRO A 98 -4.66 1.84 7.16
CA PRO A 98 -3.51 1.80 8.07
C PRO A 98 -2.17 1.48 7.39
N VAL A 99 -2.22 0.84 6.21
CA VAL A 99 -1.04 0.39 5.47
C VAL A 99 -0.96 1.01 4.08
N ILE A 100 -1.70 2.11 3.82
CA ILE A 100 -1.82 2.64 2.47
C ILE A 100 -0.48 3.15 1.94
N HIS A 101 0.34 3.77 2.80
CA HIS A 101 1.69 4.22 2.47
C HIS A 101 2.61 3.06 2.04
N LEU A 102 2.56 1.92 2.74
CA LEU A 102 3.30 0.70 2.37
C LEU A 102 2.80 0.13 1.03
N ALA A 103 1.48 0.05 0.86
CA ALA A 103 0.89 -0.47 -0.36
C ALA A 103 1.24 0.41 -1.57
N SER A 104 1.20 1.73 -1.41
CA SER A 104 1.61 2.70 -2.43
C SER A 104 3.09 2.64 -2.76
N ALA A 105 3.96 2.42 -1.77
CA ALA A 105 5.40 2.23 -2.01
C ALA A 105 5.68 0.95 -2.82
N VAL A 106 5.03 -0.16 -2.47
CA VAL A 106 5.13 -1.41 -3.23
C VAL A 106 4.59 -1.23 -4.65
N HIS A 107 3.43 -0.58 -4.80
CA HIS A 107 2.85 -0.28 -6.11
C HIS A 107 3.80 0.57 -6.97
N GLY A 108 4.41 1.62 -6.41
CA GLY A 108 5.41 2.44 -7.10
C GLY A 108 6.65 1.64 -7.53
N TYR A 109 7.16 0.76 -6.65
CA TYR A 109 8.27 -0.14 -6.98
C TYR A 109 7.92 -1.10 -8.12
N LEU A 110 6.76 -1.76 -8.06
CA LEU A 110 6.32 -2.68 -9.11
C LEU A 110 6.20 -1.95 -10.45
N HIS A 111 5.61 -0.75 -10.46
CA HIS A 111 5.52 0.06 -11.67
C HIS A 111 6.90 0.44 -12.24
N LEU A 112 7.87 0.76 -11.39
CA LEU A 112 9.25 1.05 -11.81
C LEU A 112 9.95 -0.16 -12.44
N VAL A 113 9.75 -1.36 -11.86
CA VAL A 113 10.45 -2.58 -12.26
C VAL A 113 9.78 -3.25 -13.46
N GLU A 114 8.46 -3.26 -13.53
CA GLU A 114 7.70 -3.75 -14.69
C GLU A 114 7.98 -2.92 -15.94
N ALA A 115 8.24 -1.61 -15.79
CA ALA A 115 8.64 -0.75 -16.90
C ALA A 115 10.05 -1.06 -17.46
N LYS A 116 10.91 -1.72 -16.68
CA LYS A 116 12.34 -1.90 -17.02
C LYS A 116 12.75 -3.36 -17.28
N THR A 117 11.95 -4.31 -16.83
CA THR A 117 12.32 -5.74 -16.77
C THR A 117 11.09 -6.63 -16.85
N LYS A 118 11.27 -7.92 -17.13
CA LYS A 118 10.18 -8.90 -17.01
C LYS A 118 9.57 -8.84 -15.60
N PRO A 119 8.24 -9.01 -15.46
CA PRO A 119 7.59 -8.97 -14.16
C PRO A 119 8.17 -10.03 -13.22
N ASN A 120 8.96 -9.60 -12.24
CA ASN A 120 9.52 -10.47 -11.21
C ASN A 120 8.59 -10.64 -9.99
N GLY A 121 7.41 -10.00 -10.04
CA GLY A 121 6.40 -10.02 -9.00
C GLY A 121 6.95 -9.53 -7.65
N LEU A 122 6.43 -10.11 -6.57
CA LEU A 122 6.79 -9.75 -5.19
C LEU A 122 8.05 -10.48 -4.68
N GLY A 123 8.63 -11.41 -5.45
CA GLY A 123 9.77 -12.24 -5.02
C GLY A 123 10.95 -11.44 -4.46
N PRO A 124 11.41 -10.36 -5.13
CA PRO A 124 12.49 -9.51 -4.62
C PRO A 124 12.23 -8.88 -3.25
N LEU A 125 10.96 -8.67 -2.86
CA LEU A 125 10.60 -8.15 -1.52
C LEU A 125 10.82 -9.18 -0.41
N MET A 126 11.07 -10.44 -0.76
CA MET A 126 11.37 -11.51 0.21
C MET A 126 12.86 -11.85 0.26
N THR A 127 13.61 -11.56 -0.79
CA THR A 127 14.99 -12.08 -0.97
C THR A 127 16.06 -11.01 -1.09
N SER A 128 15.70 -9.76 -1.42
CA SER A 128 16.66 -8.68 -1.60
C SER A 128 16.53 -7.62 -0.52
N ARG A 129 17.55 -7.52 0.34
CA ARG A 129 17.65 -6.48 1.36
C ARG A 129 17.56 -5.08 0.74
N GLN A 130 18.24 -4.84 -0.39
CA GLN A 130 18.24 -3.54 -1.06
C GLN A 130 16.83 -3.14 -1.52
N VAL A 131 16.05 -4.11 -2.03
CA VAL A 131 14.66 -3.87 -2.45
C VAL A 131 13.75 -3.61 -1.24
N ILE A 132 13.93 -4.37 -0.15
CA ILE A 132 13.20 -4.14 1.10
C ILE A 132 13.49 -2.74 1.65
N GLU A 133 14.77 -2.36 1.72
CA GLU A 133 15.18 -1.03 2.21
C GLU A 133 14.64 0.09 1.33
N TYR A 134 14.68 -0.08 -0.01
CA TYR A 134 14.09 0.86 -0.94
C TYR A 134 12.60 1.05 -0.67
N VAL A 135 11.83 -0.04 -0.56
CA VAL A 135 10.38 0.04 -0.31
C VAL A 135 10.07 0.65 1.06
N ILE A 136 10.84 0.34 2.11
CA ILE A 136 10.64 0.95 3.43
C ILE A 136 10.86 2.47 3.37
N ARG A 137 11.96 2.93 2.74
CA ARG A 137 12.21 4.38 2.55
C ARG A 137 11.13 5.04 1.68
N SER A 138 10.68 4.37 0.61
CA SER A 138 9.56 4.86 -0.20
C SER A 138 8.26 4.93 0.61
N ALA A 139 8.03 4.00 1.53
CA ALA A 139 6.85 4.00 2.40
C ALA A 139 6.89 5.15 3.40
N GLU A 140 8.05 5.45 4.00
CA GLU A 140 8.26 6.64 4.83
C GLU A 140 7.98 7.93 4.05
N TYR A 141 8.41 8.00 2.80
CA TYR A 141 8.09 9.13 1.95
C TYR A 141 6.60 9.22 1.64
N CYS A 142 5.95 8.10 1.27
CA CYS A 142 4.51 8.04 1.07
C CYS A 142 3.71 8.44 2.32
N GLU A 143 4.18 8.10 3.53
CA GLU A 143 3.56 8.55 4.78
C GLU A 143 3.49 10.08 4.85
N SER A 144 4.59 10.76 4.46
CA SER A 144 4.63 12.22 4.42
C SER A 144 3.68 12.82 3.37
N LEU A 145 3.47 12.11 2.24
CA LEU A 145 2.53 12.52 1.20
C LEU A 145 1.08 12.29 1.61
N VAL A 146 0.79 11.20 2.32
CA VAL A 146 -0.55 10.93 2.89
C VAL A 146 -0.94 12.06 3.84
N ALA A 147 -0.02 12.53 4.68
CA ALA A 147 -0.27 13.63 5.61
C ALA A 147 -0.58 14.97 4.91
N ARG A 148 -0.06 15.18 3.69
CA ARG A 148 -0.30 16.39 2.89
C ARG A 148 -1.52 16.29 1.98
N SER A 149 -2.07 15.09 1.80
CA SER A 149 -3.14 14.84 0.86
C SER A 149 -4.51 14.96 1.53
N GLU A 150 -5.17 16.11 1.32
CA GLU A 150 -6.53 16.33 1.82
C GLU A 150 -7.55 15.36 1.20
N GLY A 151 -7.34 14.97 -0.06
CA GLY A 151 -8.25 14.09 -0.81
C GLY A 151 -8.28 12.64 -0.34
N LEU A 152 -7.19 12.13 0.26
CA LEU A 152 -7.11 10.75 0.72
C LEU A 152 -7.91 10.47 1.99
N ARG A 153 -8.16 11.49 2.82
CA ARG A 153 -8.92 11.36 4.08
C ARG A 153 -8.41 10.22 4.98
N VAL A 154 -7.09 10.08 5.06
CA VAL A 154 -6.43 9.12 5.96
C VAL A 154 -5.79 9.89 7.10
N ASP A 155 -6.02 9.42 8.33
CA ASP A 155 -5.39 9.97 9.52
C ASP A 155 -3.95 9.43 9.58
N PRO A 156 -2.91 10.29 9.51
CA PRO A 156 -1.51 9.86 9.54
C PRO A 156 -1.14 9.10 10.80
N GLU A 157 -1.78 9.38 11.94
CA GLU A 157 -1.48 8.70 13.20
C GLU A 157 -2.00 7.26 13.25
N GLN A 158 -2.91 6.89 12.35
CA GLN A 158 -3.41 5.51 12.21
C GLN A 158 -2.54 4.66 11.28
N LEU A 159 -1.47 5.24 10.69
CA LEU A 159 -0.57 4.51 9.83
C LEU A 159 0.36 3.60 10.64
N ILE A 160 0.54 2.36 10.16
CA ILE A 160 1.49 1.41 10.74
C ILE A 160 2.90 1.84 10.35
N LYS A 161 3.60 2.49 11.27
CA LYS A 161 4.96 2.98 11.04
C LYS A 161 5.95 1.82 10.94
N ILE A 162 6.65 1.74 9.82
CA ILE A 162 7.79 0.84 9.60
C ILE A 162 9.00 1.70 9.25
N ARG A 163 10.13 1.45 9.91
CA ARG A 163 11.38 2.18 9.76
C ARG A 163 12.55 1.22 9.63
N LEU A 164 13.60 1.65 8.95
CA LEU A 164 14.89 0.94 8.97
C LEU A 164 15.57 1.14 10.33
N ALA A 165 16.15 0.06 10.85
CA ALA A 165 16.93 0.03 12.07
C ALA A 165 18.42 0.30 11.79
#